data_AF-A0A7X8I2S3-F1
#
_entry.id   AF-A0A7X8I2S3-F1
#
_cell.length_a   1.000
_cell.length_b   1.000
_cell.length_c   1.000
_cell.angle_alpha   90.00
_cell.angle_beta   90.00
_cell.angle_gamma   90.00
#
_symmetry.space_group_name_H-M   'P 1'
#
loop_
_entity.id
_entity.type
_entity.pdbx_description
1 polymer ?
#
loop_
_entity_poly.entity_id
_entity_poly.type
_entity_poly.pdbx_seq_one_letter_code
_entity_poly.pdbx_strand_id
1 'polypeptide(L)'
;MAGCDGRMKERDYYTKFAEALPEDTVILTAGCAKYRYNKLDLGDIGGIPRVLDAGQCNDSYSLAVIALKLKEAFGLEDLNELPIAYNIAWYEQKAVIVLLALLHLGVKNIHLGPTLPAFLSPNVAQVLIDNFGIGGISNVEDDIKMFMA
;
A
#
# COMPACT_ATOMS: atom_id res chain seq x y z
N MET A 1 -0.71 0.73 3.58
CA MET A 1 -1.98 1.12 2.94
C MET A 1 -2.09 2.64 2.71
N ALA A 2 -1.07 3.29 2.16
CA ALA A 2 -1.08 4.74 1.92
C ALA A 2 -1.93 5.14 0.69
N GLY A 3 -2.04 6.45 0.46
CA GLY A 3 -2.57 7.04 -0.78
C GLY A 3 -3.80 7.91 -0.58
N CYS A 4 -4.77 7.81 -1.49
CA CYS A 4 -5.93 8.70 -1.55
C CYS A 4 -7.27 7.96 -1.42
N ASP A 5 -8.16 8.52 -0.61
CA ASP A 5 -9.54 8.07 -0.47
C ASP A 5 -10.47 8.68 -1.55
N GLY A 6 -11.68 8.15 -1.67
CA GLY A 6 -12.71 8.58 -2.60
C GLY A 6 -14.10 8.07 -2.21
N ARG A 7 -15.09 8.34 -3.07
CA ARG A 7 -16.52 8.13 -2.77
C ARG A 7 -17.07 6.73 -3.09
N MET A 8 -16.34 5.96 -3.91
CA MET A 8 -16.75 4.64 -4.38
C MET A 8 -16.92 3.65 -3.21
N LYS A 9 -18.05 2.92 -3.16
CA LYS A 9 -18.38 1.98 -2.07
C LYS A 9 -17.40 0.82 -2.00
N GLU A 10 -16.79 0.46 -3.12
CA GLU A 10 -15.75 -0.54 -3.27
C GLU A 10 -14.56 -0.27 -2.33
N ARG A 11 -14.35 0.98 -1.89
CA ARG A 11 -13.31 1.34 -0.93
C ARG A 11 -13.57 0.89 0.50
N ASP A 12 -14.78 0.42 0.81
CA ASP A 12 -15.08 -0.29 2.06
C ASP A 12 -14.19 -1.54 2.19
N TYR A 13 -13.65 -2.05 1.07
CA TYR A 13 -12.55 -3.00 1.05
C TYR A 13 -11.41 -2.63 2.01
N TYR A 14 -10.93 -1.37 2.00
CA TYR A 14 -9.77 -0.98 2.80
C TYR A 14 -10.07 -0.94 4.31
N THR A 15 -11.32 -0.64 4.68
CA THR A 15 -11.76 -0.72 6.08
C THR A 15 -11.79 -2.18 6.53
N LYS A 16 -12.46 -3.04 5.76
CA LYS A 16 -12.58 -4.48 6.07
C LYS A 16 -11.23 -5.19 6.05
N PHE A 17 -10.34 -4.81 5.13
CA PHE A 17 -8.98 -5.33 5.07
C PHE A 17 -8.20 -4.97 6.34
N ALA A 18 -8.28 -3.72 6.81
CA ALA A 18 -7.62 -3.30 8.04
C ALA A 18 -8.14 -4.04 9.29
N GLU A 19 -9.46 -4.29 9.36
CA GLU A 19 -10.08 -5.05 10.46
C GLU A 19 -9.70 -6.54 10.45
N ALA A 20 -9.52 -7.13 9.27
CA ALA A 20 -9.24 -8.55 9.11
C ALA A 20 -7.74 -8.89 9.13
N LEU A 21 -6.85 -7.88 9.09
CA LEU A 21 -5.40 -8.09 9.18
C LEU A 21 -5.01 -8.76 10.51
N PRO A 22 -4.12 -9.78 10.49
CA PRO A 22 -3.61 -10.42 11.70
C PRO A 22 -3.07 -9.42 12.72
N GLU A 23 -3.27 -9.71 14.02
CA GLU A 23 -2.93 -8.78 15.12
C GLU A 23 -1.43 -8.48 15.25
N ASP A 24 -0.57 -9.27 14.61
CA ASP A 24 0.88 -9.10 14.55
C ASP A 24 1.35 -8.24 13.34
N THR A 25 0.42 -7.64 12.60
CA THR A 25 0.73 -6.74 11.47
C THR A 25 0.56 -5.26 11.81
N VAL A 26 1.36 -4.41 11.16
CA VAL A 26 1.30 -2.95 11.28
C VAL A 26 0.95 -2.31 9.94
N ILE A 27 -0.04 -1.42 9.93
CA ILE A 27 -0.42 -0.61 8.79
C ILE A 27 0.43 0.66 8.76
N LEU A 28 1.25 0.79 7.71
CA LEU A 28 1.91 2.05 7.37
C LEU A 28 1.00 2.89 6.45
N THR A 29 0.76 4.15 6.79
CA THR A 29 -0.10 5.04 6.00
C THR A 29 0.44 6.45 5.84
N ALA A 30 0.01 7.10 4.76
CA ALA A 30 0.22 8.48 4.43
C ALA A 30 -0.88 8.92 3.46
N GLY A 31 -1.36 10.16 3.56
CA GLY A 31 -2.46 10.68 2.72
C GLY A 31 -3.86 10.29 3.19
N CYS A 32 -4.89 10.77 2.50
CA CYS A 32 -6.27 10.65 2.98
C CYS A 32 -6.85 9.23 2.95
N ALA A 33 -6.19 8.26 2.31
CA ALA A 33 -6.58 6.84 2.43
C ALA A 33 -6.70 6.37 3.89
N LYS A 34 -5.94 6.99 4.80
CA LYS A 34 -5.98 6.73 6.25
C LYS A 34 -7.38 6.78 6.85
N TYR A 35 -8.27 7.62 6.31
CA TYR A 35 -9.61 7.81 6.89
C TYR A 35 -10.50 6.57 6.79
N ARG A 36 -10.09 5.56 6.02
CA ARG A 36 -10.78 4.26 5.97
C ARG A 36 -10.55 3.40 7.21
N TYR A 37 -9.51 3.66 8.00
CA TYR A 37 -9.15 2.78 9.13
C TYR A 37 -8.52 3.49 10.33
N ASN A 38 -8.17 4.77 10.26
CA ASN A 38 -7.48 5.49 11.35
C ASN A 38 -8.35 5.81 12.58
N LYS A 39 -9.64 5.47 12.54
CA LYS A 39 -10.57 5.60 13.68
C LYS A 39 -11.01 4.24 14.23
N LEU A 40 -10.44 3.15 13.71
CA LEU A 40 -10.66 1.82 14.23
C LEU A 40 -9.80 1.60 15.47
N ASP A 41 -10.28 0.79 16.41
CA ASP A 41 -9.53 0.38 17.59
C ASP A 41 -8.71 -0.88 17.27
N LEU A 42 -7.59 -0.70 16.58
CA LEU A 42 -6.72 -1.80 16.14
C LEU A 42 -5.62 -2.14 17.17
N GLY A 43 -5.47 -1.36 18.24
CA GLY A 43 -4.47 -1.59 19.29
C GLY A 43 -3.02 -1.29 18.90
N ASP A 44 -2.09 -1.93 19.61
CA ASP A 44 -0.64 -1.80 19.46
C ASP A 44 0.07 -3.15 19.60
N ILE A 45 1.32 -3.23 19.12
CA ILE A 45 2.21 -4.38 19.27
C ILE A 45 3.41 -3.90 20.09
N GLY A 46 3.47 -4.28 21.36
CA GLY A 46 4.58 -3.92 22.25
C GLY A 46 4.77 -2.40 22.41
N GLY A 47 3.69 -1.64 22.42
CA GLY A 47 3.69 -0.17 22.49
C GLY A 47 3.77 0.54 21.13
N ILE A 48 3.93 -0.18 20.02
CA ILE A 48 3.92 0.39 18.67
C ILE A 48 2.50 0.34 18.10
N PRO A 49 1.84 1.47 17.81
CA PRO A 49 0.48 1.46 17.27
C PRO A 49 0.38 0.66 15.98
N ARG A 50 -0.70 -0.13 15.81
CA ARG A 50 -0.93 -0.92 14.59
C ARG A 50 -1.28 -0.07 13.36
N VAL A 51 -1.49 1.23 13.53
CA VAL A 51 -1.57 2.21 12.44
C VAL A 51 -0.52 3.29 12.66
N LEU A 52 0.50 3.32 11.81
CA LEU A 52 1.54 4.35 11.81
C LEU A 52 1.29 5.33 10.67
N ASP A 53 0.87 6.54 11.04
CA ASP A 53 0.56 7.61 10.11
C ASP A 53 1.77 8.55 9.92
N ALA A 54 2.38 8.51 8.73
CA ALA A 54 3.50 9.36 8.38
C ALA A 54 3.09 10.79 7.96
N GLY A 55 1.80 11.05 7.67
CA GLY A 55 1.31 12.38 7.33
C GLY A 55 0.48 12.47 6.04
N GLN A 56 0.70 13.51 5.25
CA GLN A 56 0.03 13.77 3.97
C GLN A 56 0.48 12.81 2.88
N CYS A 57 -0.09 12.89 1.67
CA CYS A 57 0.30 11.98 0.58
C CYS A 57 1.76 12.15 0.15
N ASN A 58 2.34 13.34 0.27
CA ASN A 58 3.77 13.60 0.08
C ASN A 58 4.66 12.89 1.12
N ASP A 59 4.14 12.61 2.32
CA ASP A 59 4.89 11.89 3.37
C ASP A 59 4.98 10.37 3.10
N SER A 60 4.45 9.90 1.97
CA SER A 60 4.85 8.62 1.38
C SER A 60 6.36 8.54 1.14
N TYR A 61 7.02 9.70 1.01
CA TYR A 61 8.47 9.81 1.05
C TYR A 61 9.08 9.18 2.32
N SER A 62 8.52 9.48 3.49
CA SER A 62 8.99 8.91 4.76
C SER A 62 8.82 7.40 4.78
N LEU A 63 7.72 6.86 4.22
CA LEU A 63 7.52 5.42 4.11
C LEU A 63 8.58 4.75 3.22
N ALA A 64 8.96 5.39 2.11
CA ALA A 64 10.05 4.91 1.27
C ALA A 64 11.40 4.95 1.99
N VAL A 65 11.69 6.02 2.74
CA VAL A 65 12.92 6.12 3.56
C VAL A 65 12.95 5.04 4.64
N ILE A 66 11.82 4.76 5.31
CA ILE A 66 11.70 3.69 6.29
C ILE A 66 12.02 2.34 5.63
N ALA A 67 11.42 2.03 4.49
CA ALA A 67 11.69 0.78 3.77
C ALA A 67 13.18 0.65 3.39
N LEU A 68 13.79 1.71 2.85
CA LEU A 68 15.22 1.72 2.52
C LEU A 68 16.10 1.50 3.76
N LYS A 69 15.71 2.07 4.91
CA LYS A 69 16.45 1.88 6.18
C LYS A 69 16.28 0.48 6.76
N LEU A 70 15.10 -0.12 6.62
CA LEU A 70 14.90 -1.53 7.00
C LEU A 70 15.72 -2.46 6.09
N LYS A 71 15.73 -2.22 4.78
CA LYS A 71 16.57 -2.95 3.83
C LYS A 71 18.04 -2.94 4.27
N GLU A 72 18.56 -1.76 4.59
CA GLU A 72 19.93 -1.59 5.10
C GLU A 72 20.15 -2.33 6.42
N ALA A 73 19.23 -2.19 7.39
CA ALA A 73 19.36 -2.82 8.71
C ALA A 73 19.32 -4.35 8.66
N PHE A 74 18.54 -4.93 7.73
CA PHE A 74 18.48 -6.38 7.50
C PHE A 74 19.55 -6.89 6.54
N GLY A 75 20.35 -6.01 5.91
CA GLY A 75 21.38 -6.41 4.95
C GLY A 75 20.82 -7.07 3.69
N LEU A 76 19.64 -6.66 3.23
CA LEU A 76 18.98 -7.22 2.06
C LEU A 76 19.47 -6.53 0.78
N GLU A 77 19.60 -7.30 -0.31
CA GLU A 77 20.03 -6.78 -1.62
C GLU A 77 18.85 -6.17 -2.40
N ASP A 78 17.65 -6.74 -2.29
CA ASP A 78 16.42 -6.22 -2.88
C ASP A 78 15.48 -5.64 -1.79
N LEU A 79 14.84 -4.50 -2.11
CA LEU A 79 13.83 -3.89 -1.24
C LEU A 79 12.56 -4.76 -1.14
N ASN A 80 12.28 -5.57 -2.16
CA ASN A 80 11.12 -6.45 -2.22
C ASN A 80 11.27 -7.72 -1.36
N GLU A 81 12.43 -7.96 -0.75
CA GLU A 81 12.65 -9.03 0.23
C GLU A 81 12.18 -8.63 1.65
N LEU A 82 11.86 -7.35 1.86
CA LEU A 82 11.29 -6.90 3.13
C LEU A 82 9.90 -7.50 3.34
N PRO A 83 9.49 -7.76 4.59
CA PRO A 83 8.14 -8.18 4.94
C PRO A 83 7.14 -7.00 4.84
N ILE A 84 7.03 -6.40 3.65
CA ILE A 84 6.20 -5.22 3.37
C ILE A 84 5.31 -5.50 2.15
N ALA A 85 4.00 -5.48 2.39
CA ALA A 85 2.97 -5.53 1.35
C ALA A 85 2.49 -4.13 0.96
N TYR A 86 2.32 -3.89 -0.35
CA TYR A 86 1.86 -2.60 -0.89
C TYR A 86 0.42 -2.70 -1.40
N ASN A 87 -0.55 -2.47 -0.51
CA ASN A 87 -1.98 -2.33 -0.87
C ASN A 87 -2.37 -0.85 -0.85
N ILE A 88 -2.28 -0.16 -2.00
CA ILE A 88 -2.36 1.30 -2.14
C ILE A 88 -3.70 1.73 -2.73
N ALA A 89 -4.33 2.73 -2.12
CA ALA A 89 -5.52 3.38 -2.65
C ALA A 89 -5.13 4.64 -3.44
N TRP A 90 -5.72 4.88 -4.62
CA TRP A 90 -5.46 6.11 -5.39
C TRP A 90 -6.75 6.81 -5.79
N TYR A 91 -6.68 8.10 -6.14
CA TYR A 91 -7.83 8.87 -6.62
C TYR A 91 -7.43 9.99 -7.60
N GLU A 92 -6.46 10.81 -7.21
CA GLU A 92 -5.99 11.95 -8.00
C GLU A 92 -4.51 11.82 -8.39
N GLN A 93 -3.96 12.85 -9.02
CA GLN A 93 -2.69 12.78 -9.74
C GLN A 93 -1.46 12.76 -8.81
N LYS A 94 -1.56 13.25 -7.56
CA LYS A 94 -0.45 13.09 -6.62
C LYS A 94 -0.25 11.62 -6.24
N ALA A 95 -1.31 10.82 -6.16
CA ALA A 95 -1.15 9.37 -6.00
C ALA A 95 -0.43 8.72 -7.19
N VAL A 96 -0.60 9.26 -8.40
CA VAL A 96 0.13 8.78 -9.60
C VAL A 96 1.62 9.05 -9.49
N ILE A 97 2.05 10.26 -9.09
CA ILE A 97 3.49 10.53 -8.93
C ILE A 97 4.12 9.74 -7.78
N VAL A 98 3.36 9.48 -6.71
CA VAL A 98 3.81 8.57 -5.63
C VAL A 98 4.02 7.16 -6.17
N LEU A 99 3.07 6.63 -6.97
CA LEU A 99 3.22 5.33 -7.61
C LEU A 99 4.48 5.29 -8.49
N LEU A 100 4.66 6.28 -9.38
CA LEU A 100 5.84 6.34 -10.26
C LEU A 100 7.16 6.42 -9.47
N ALA A 101 7.17 7.13 -8.34
CA ALA A 101 8.33 7.18 -7.46
C ALA A 101 8.66 5.80 -6.85
N LEU A 102 7.65 5.05 -6.39
CA LEU A 102 7.85 3.68 -5.89
C LEU A 102 8.37 2.73 -6.97
N LEU A 103 7.82 2.82 -8.19
CA LEU A 103 8.30 2.03 -9.34
C LEU A 103 9.75 2.39 -9.70
N HIS A 104 10.12 3.68 -9.64
CA HIS A 104 11.49 4.13 -9.85
C HIS A 104 12.46 3.59 -8.78
N LEU A 105 12.02 3.49 -7.53
CA LEU A 105 12.78 2.89 -6.42
C LEU A 105 12.88 1.36 -6.50
N GLY A 106 12.23 0.74 -7.50
CA GLY A 106 12.27 -0.71 -7.71
C GLY A 106 11.25 -1.50 -6.90
N VAL A 107 10.25 -0.85 -6.29
CA VAL A 107 9.15 -1.54 -5.61
C VAL A 107 8.32 -2.31 -6.64
N LYS A 108 8.05 -3.58 -6.34
CA LYS A 108 7.24 -4.49 -7.15
C LYS A 108 6.00 -4.96 -6.38
N ASN A 109 5.10 -5.65 -7.08
CA ASN A 109 3.91 -6.30 -6.52
C ASN A 109 2.94 -5.33 -5.81
N ILE A 110 2.90 -4.08 -6.28
CA ILE A 110 1.97 -3.07 -5.76
C ILE A 110 0.57 -3.42 -6.22
N HIS A 111 -0.33 -3.57 -5.26
CA HIS A 111 -1.77 -3.69 -5.51
C HIS A 111 -2.41 -2.31 -5.42
N LEU A 112 -3.04 -1.90 -6.52
CA LEU A 112 -3.57 -0.56 -6.72
C LEU A 112 -5.10 -0.62 -6.88
N GLY A 113 -5.82 0.15 -6.06
CA GLY A 113 -7.27 0.11 -6.04
C GLY A 113 -7.98 1.43 -5.72
N PRO A 114 -9.33 1.43 -5.77
CA PRO A 114 -10.19 0.26 -5.93
C PRO A 114 -10.30 -0.24 -7.38
N THR A 115 -9.83 0.53 -8.36
CA THR A 115 -9.74 0.14 -9.77
C THR A 115 -8.38 0.54 -10.32
N LEU A 116 -7.93 -0.09 -11.41
CA LEU A 116 -6.75 0.38 -12.12
C LEU A 116 -7.05 1.70 -12.87
N PRO A 117 -6.05 2.59 -13.05
CA PRO A 117 -6.25 3.84 -13.78
C PRO A 117 -6.71 3.65 -15.22
N ALA A 118 -7.83 4.30 -15.56
CA ALA A 118 -8.43 4.22 -16.90
C ALA A 118 -7.54 4.79 -18.03
N PHE A 119 -6.52 5.58 -17.69
CA PHE A 119 -5.54 6.10 -18.66
C PHE A 119 -4.49 5.06 -19.07
N LEU A 120 -4.44 3.89 -18.43
CA LEU A 120 -3.59 2.79 -18.84
C LEU A 120 -4.27 2.04 -19.99
N SER A 121 -3.71 2.15 -21.19
CA SER A 121 -4.12 1.28 -22.30
C SER A 121 -3.74 -0.17 -21.97
N PRO A 122 -4.40 -1.18 -22.59
CA PRO A 122 -4.09 -2.59 -22.33
C PRO A 122 -2.59 -2.92 -22.48
N ASN A 123 -1.93 -2.37 -23.50
CA ASN A 123 -0.50 -2.61 -23.72
C ASN A 123 0.37 -1.96 -22.63
N VAL A 124 0.03 -0.75 -22.18
CA VAL A 124 0.77 -0.08 -21.11
C VAL A 124 0.54 -0.79 -19.77
N ALA A 125 -0.69 -1.22 -19.50
CA ALA A 125 -0.99 -2.04 -18.32
C ALA A 125 -0.18 -3.33 -18.32
N GLN A 126 -0.07 -4.03 -19.47
CA GLN A 126 0.72 -5.24 -19.58
C GLN A 126 2.20 -5.00 -19.29
N VAL A 127 2.78 -3.90 -19.81
CA VAL A 127 4.17 -3.52 -19.48
C VAL A 127 4.36 -3.31 -17.97
N LEU A 128 3.40 -2.68 -17.30
CA LEU A 128 3.47 -2.47 -15.84
C LEU A 128 3.34 -3.79 -15.05
N ILE A 129 2.51 -4.71 -15.53
CA ILE A 129 2.36 -6.06 -14.96
C ILE A 129 3.67 -6.85 -15.13
N ASP A 130 4.20 -6.91 -16.35
CA ASP A 130 5.36 -7.74 -16.69
C ASP A 130 6.65 -7.25 -15.99
N ASN A 131 6.82 -5.94 -15.85
CA ASN A 131 8.05 -5.37 -15.28
C ASN A 131 7.98 -5.15 -13.76
N PHE A 132 6.80 -4.84 -13.22
CA PHE A 132 6.64 -4.42 -11.82
C PHE A 132 5.64 -5.26 -11.02
N GLY A 133 4.90 -6.18 -11.65
CA GLY A 133 3.89 -6.98 -10.96
C GLY A 133 2.72 -6.15 -10.43
N ILE A 134 2.36 -5.03 -11.07
CA ILE A 134 1.21 -4.23 -10.62
C ILE A 134 -0.06 -5.07 -10.69
N GLY A 135 -0.77 -5.15 -9.56
CA GLY A 135 -2.04 -5.86 -9.42
C GLY A 135 -3.20 -4.93 -9.09
N GLY A 136 -4.42 -5.40 -9.33
CA GLY A 136 -5.63 -4.83 -8.75
C GLY A 136 -5.97 -5.51 -7.43
N ILE A 137 -6.89 -4.93 -6.65
CA ILE A 137 -7.47 -5.60 -5.48
C ILE A 137 -8.54 -6.61 -5.90
N SER A 138 -8.82 -7.60 -5.05
CA SER A 138 -9.89 -8.58 -5.24
C SER A 138 -10.91 -8.53 -4.09
N ASN A 139 -11.10 -9.63 -3.36
CA ASN A 139 -11.83 -9.65 -2.10
C ASN A 139 -10.85 -9.70 -0.91
N VAL A 140 -11.34 -9.29 0.26
CA VAL A 140 -10.50 -9.16 1.47
C VAL A 140 -9.86 -10.48 1.88
N GLU A 141 -10.59 -11.59 1.78
CA GLU A 141 -10.10 -12.90 2.23
C GLU A 141 -8.93 -13.39 1.37
N ASP A 142 -9.08 -13.33 0.05
CA ASP A 142 -8.04 -13.79 -0.88
C ASP A 142 -6.82 -12.87 -0.83
N ASP A 143 -7.04 -11.55 -0.75
CA ASP A 143 -5.93 -10.60 -0.68
C ASP A 143 -5.16 -10.73 0.65
N ILE A 144 -5.82 -10.99 1.78
CA ILE A 144 -5.11 -11.27 3.05
C ILE A 144 -4.25 -12.52 2.92
N LYS A 145 -4.81 -13.62 2.38
CA LYS A 145 -4.03 -14.86 2.19
C LYS A 145 -2.81 -14.63 1.31
N MET A 146 -2.97 -13.85 0.24
CA MET A 146 -1.89 -13.52 -0.68
C MET A 146 -0.82 -12.63 -0.03
N PHE A 147 -1.21 -11.60 0.71
CA PHE A 147 -0.23 -10.68 1.33
C PHE A 147 0.52 -11.27 2.52
N MET A 148 -0.02 -12.31 3.15
CA MET A 148 0.58 -12.98 4.31
C MET A 148 1.38 -14.24 3.93
N ALA A 149 1.42 -14.61 2.65
CA ALA A 149 2.18 -15.75 2.14
C ALA A 149 3.67 -15.41 1.93
#